data_AF-A0A839AEU9-F1
#
_entry.id   AF-A0A839AEU9-F1
#
_cell.length_a   1.000
_cell.length_b   1.000
_cell.length_c   1.000
_cell.angle_alpha   90.00
_cell.angle_beta   90.00
_cell.angle_gamma   90.00
#
_symmetry.space_group_name_H-M   'P 1'
#
loop_
_entity.id
_entity.type
_entity.pdbx_description
1 polymer ?
#
loop_
_entity_poly.entity_id
_entity_poly.type
_entity_poly.pdbx_seq_one_letter_code
_entity_poly.pdbx_strand_id
1 'polypeptide(L)' 'MTPKEIRTALNLSQVALAEEIGCHQSAVSRAEASPSRMSGMLRRAYERLEARLSTSVARPTVTAASRDRADGPSDRQVSA' A
#
# COMPACT_ATOMS: atom_id res chain seq x y z
N MET A 1 -3.89 -13.66 -5.09
CA MET A 1 -4.71 -13.62 -3.85
C MET A 1 -6.19 -13.65 -4.21
N THR A 2 -7.10 -13.98 -3.29
CA THR A 2 -8.55 -13.82 -3.53
C THR A 2 -8.97 -12.34 -3.42
N PRO A 3 -10.08 -11.91 -4.04
CA PRO A 3 -10.56 -10.52 -3.94
C PRO A 3 -10.72 -10.05 -2.49
N LYS A 4 -11.23 -10.92 -1.61
CA LYS A 4 -11.39 -10.65 -0.18
C LYS A 4 -10.04 -10.46 0.52
N GLU A 5 -9.04 -11.27 0.19
CA GLU A 5 -7.68 -11.13 0.73
C GLU A 5 -7.03 -9.81 0.29
N ILE A 6 -7.16 -9.43 -0.98
CA ILE A 6 -6.61 -8.17 -1.50
C ILE A 6 -7.21 -6.98 -0.77
N ARG A 7 -8.55 -6.93 -0.64
CA ARG A 7 -9.24 -5.86 0.10
C ARG A 7 -8.78 -5.79 1.56
N THR A 8 -8.69 -6.95 2.21
CA THR A 8 -8.31 -7.03 3.63
C THR A 8 -6.85 -6.63 3.84
N ALA A 9 -5.94 -7.01 2.94
CA ALA A 9 -4.53 -6.60 2.97
C ALA A 9 -4.35 -5.09 2.80
N LEU A 10 -5.28 -4.41 2.12
CA LEU A 10 -5.32 -2.96 2.00
C LEU A 10 -6.10 -2.25 3.11
N ASN A 11 -6.62 -2.97 4.11
CA ASN A 11 -7.47 -2.43 5.17
C ASN A 11 -8.69 -1.64 4.66
N LEU A 12 -9.25 -2.01 3.51
CA LEU A 12 -10.40 -1.35 2.91
C LEU A 12 -11.72 -2.02 3.34
N SER A 13 -12.78 -1.25 3.56
CA SER A 13 -14.13 -1.81 3.69
C SER A 13 -14.72 -2.11 2.30
N GLN A 14 -15.76 -2.96 2.22
CA GLN A 14 -16.45 -3.19 0.95
C GLN A 14 -17.10 -1.91 0.40
N VAL A 15 -17.55 -1.01 1.29
CA VAL A 15 -18.15 0.28 0.92
C VAL A 15 -17.10 1.20 0.32
N ALA A 16 -15.96 1.39 1.01
CA ALA A 16 -14.86 2.22 0.51
C ALA A 16 -14.32 1.72 -0.83
N LEU A 17 -14.21 0.39 -0.99
CA LEU A 17 -13.80 -0.21 -2.26
C LEU A 17 -14.84 0.03 -3.37
N ALA A 18 -16.13 -0.04 -3.04
CA ALA A 18 -17.19 0.20 -4.00
C ALA A 18 -17.20 1.67 -4.47
N GLU A 19 -16.97 2.61 -3.55
CA GLU A 19 -16.81 4.04 -3.85
C GLU A 19 -15.59 4.31 -4.73
N GLU A 20 -14.43 3.70 -4.43
CA GLU A 20 -13.19 3.85 -5.23
C GLU A 20 -13.39 3.35 -6.68
N ILE A 21 -14.14 2.26 -6.85
CA ILE A 21 -14.41 1.66 -8.16
C ILE A 21 -15.58 2.37 -8.89
N GLY A 22 -16.44 3.09 -8.16
CA GLY A 22 -17.68 3.65 -8.71
C GLY A 22 -18.74 2.59 -8.96
N CYS A 23 -18.89 1.63 -8.06
CA CYS A 23 -19.90 0.57 -8.13
C CYS A 23 -20.69 0.43 -6.83
N HIS A 24 -21.69 -0.45 -6.81
CA HIS A 24 -22.46 -0.72 -5.60
C HIS A 24 -21.73 -1.74 -4.69
N GLN A 25 -21.80 -1.58 -3.37
CA GLN A 25 -21.20 -2.51 -2.40
C GLN A 25 -21.62 -3.99 -2.66
N SER A 26 -22.87 -4.20 -3.06
CA SER A 26 -23.37 -5.54 -3.40
C SER A 26 -22.63 -6.20 -4.57
N ALA A 27 -22.08 -5.42 -5.51
CA ALA A 27 -21.25 -5.93 -6.59
C ALA A 27 -19.90 -6.43 -6.06
N VAL A 28 -19.30 -5.71 -5.10
CA VAL A 28 -18.08 -6.13 -4.38
C VAL A 28 -18.34 -7.42 -3.61
N SER A 29 -19.43 -7.48 -2.83
CA SER A 29 -19.77 -8.68 -2.05
C SER A 29 -20.01 -9.91 -2.93
N ARG A 30 -20.67 -9.75 -4.09
CA ARG A 30 -20.85 -10.86 -5.05
C ARG A 30 -19.53 -11.31 -5.67
N ALA A 31 -18.62 -10.37 -5.97
CA ALA A 31 -17.30 -10.70 -6.49
C ALA A 31 -16.45 -11.46 -5.46
N GLU A 32 -16.52 -11.10 -4.18
CA GLU A 32 -15.85 -11.84 -3.11
C GLU A 32 -16.44 -13.25 -2.91
N ALA A 33 -17.76 -13.40 -3.03
CA ALA A 33 -18.44 -14.69 -2.90
C ALA A 33 -18.26 -15.61 -4.13
N SER A 34 -18.06 -15.04 -5.32
CA SER A 34 -17.93 -15.79 -6.57
C SER A 34 -16.94 -15.12 -7.54
N PRO A 35 -15.62 -15.25 -7.29
CA PRO A 35 -14.58 -14.57 -8.08
C PRO A 35 -14.60 -14.94 -9.56
N SER A 36 -15.01 -16.17 -9.90
CA SER A 36 -15.11 -16.66 -11.28
C SER A 36 -16.18 -15.95 -12.11
N ARG A 37 -17.20 -15.35 -11.45
CA ARG A 37 -18.30 -14.62 -12.09
C ARG A 37 -18.12 -13.09 -12.01
N MET A 38 -16.96 -12.64 -11.58
CA MET A 38 -16.65 -11.22 -11.46
C MET A 38 -16.63 -10.53 -12.83
N SER A 39 -17.24 -9.34 -12.92
CA SER A 39 -17.21 -8.53 -14.13
C SER A 39 -15.78 -8.12 -14.49
N GLY A 40 -15.52 -7.89 -15.78
CA GLY A 40 -14.19 -7.45 -16.24
C GLY A 40 -13.73 -6.13 -15.61
N MET A 41 -14.66 -5.23 -15.29
CA MET A 41 -14.37 -3.98 -14.58
C MET A 41 -13.86 -4.23 -13.16
N LEU A 42 -14.56 -5.06 -12.38
CA LEU A 42 -14.15 -5.42 -11.03
C LEU A 42 -12.82 -6.19 -11.04
N ARG A 43 -12.62 -7.07 -12.02
CA ARG A 43 -11.35 -7.80 -12.18
C ARG A 43 -10.16 -6.85 -12.34
N ARG A 44 -10.26 -5.88 -13.26
CA ARG A 44 -9.19 -4.88 -13.44
C ARG A 44 -8.97 -4.01 -12.20
N ALA A 45 -10.02 -3.73 -11.44
CA ALA A 45 -9.87 -3.00 -10.18
C ALA A 45 -9.07 -3.80 -9.14
N TYR A 46 -9.40 -5.09 -8.96
CA TYR A 46 -8.65 -5.96 -8.06
C TYR A 46 -7.19 -6.18 -8.51
N GLU A 47 -6.94 -6.30 -9.82
CA GLU A 47 -5.58 -6.37 -10.37
C GLU A 47 -4.76 -5.10 -10.02
N ARG A 48 -5.36 -3.91 -10.12
CA ARG A 48 -4.71 -2.65 -9.69
C ARG A 48 -4.43 -2.62 -8.20
N LEU A 49 -5.34 -3.13 -7.38
CA LEU A 49 -5.17 -3.20 -5.92
C LEU A 49 -4.08 -4.20 -5.51
N GLU A 50 -3.99 -5.34 -6.20
CA GLU A 50 -2.92 -6.32 -5.99
C GLU A 50 -1.54 -5.74 -6.41
N ALA A 51 -1.50 -4.96 -7.49
CA ALA A 51 -0.30 -4.22 -7.87
C ALA A 51 0.11 -3.16 -6.83
N ARG A 52 -0.86 -2.45 -6.22
CA ARG A 52 -0.61 -1.50 -5.12
C ARG A 52 0.00 -2.20 -3.90
N LEU A 53 -0.49 -3.39 -3.53
CA LEU A 53 0.11 -4.20 -2.47
C LEU A 53 1.57 -4.53 -2.77
N SER A 54 1.84 -4.96 -4.00
CA SER A 54 3.20 -5.31 -4.45
C SER A 54 4.15 -4.10 -4.45
N THR A 55 3.63 -2.91 -4.77
CA THR A 55 4.41 -1.66 -4.79
C THR A 55 4.63 -1.09 -3.38
N SER A 56 3.66 -1.26 -2.47
CA SER A 56 3.75 -0.81 -1.07
C SER A 56 4.83 -1.56 -0.29
N VAL A 57 5.15 -2.80 -0.65
CA VAL A 57 6.25 -3.58 -0.05
C VAL A 57 7.62 -3.14 -0.59
N ALA A 58 7.68 -2.48 -1.75
CA ALA A 58 8.93 -2.07 -2.39
C ALA A 58 9.47 -0.71 -1.92
N ARG A 59 8.82 -0.04 -0.96
CA ARG A 59 9.31 1.22 -0.41
C ARG A 59 10.05 0.94 0.90
N PRO A 60 11.39 0.74 0.90
CA PRO A 60 12.13 0.76 2.14
C PRO A 60 11.94 2.15 2.73
N THR A 61 11.26 2.23 3.86
CA THR A 61 11.36 3.39 4.74
C THR A 61 12.79 3.42 5.24
N VAL A 62 13.70 3.99 4.44
CA VAL A 62 14.92 4.59 4.94
C VAL A 62 14.44 5.77 5.78
N THR A 63 14.12 5.51 7.04
CA THR A 63 14.05 6.54 8.05
C THR A 63 15.45 7.13 8.12
N ALA A 64 15.59 8.34 7.59
CA ALA A 64 16.77 9.18 7.68
C ALA A 64 17.02 9.56 9.14
N ALA A 65 17.51 8.60 9.92
CA ALA A 65 17.92 8.77 11.30
C ALA A 65 19.27 8.07 11.52
N SER A 66 20.25 8.33 10.65
CA SER A 66 21.67 8.04 10.88
C SER A 66 22.53 8.66 9.77
N ARG A 67 22.66 9.98 9.79
CA ARG A 67 23.89 10.72 9.42
C ARG A 67 23.66 12.20 9.57
N ASP A 68 23.45 12.62 10.81
CA ASP A 68 23.79 13.99 11.17
C ASP A 68 25.32 14.03 11.29
N ARG A 69 25.97 14.58 10.27
CA ARG A 69 27.34 15.08 10.37
C ARG A 69 27.27 16.31 11.27
N ALA A 70 27.74 16.20 12.50
CA ALA A 70 28.33 17.34 13.17
C ALA A 70 29.85 17.22 13.00
N ASP A 71 30.31 17.73 11.86
CA ASP A 71 31.68 18.15 11.61
C ASP A 71 31.94 19.35 12.55
N GLY A 72 32.38 19.08 13.77
CA GLY A 72 32.81 20.08 14.73
C GLY A 72 34.32 20.27 14.61
N PRO A 73 34.83 21.49 14.40
CA PRO A 73 36.24 21.71 14.06
C PRO A 73 37.18 21.24 15.17
N SER A 74 38.18 20.44 14.79
CA SER A 74 39.38 20.18 15.59
C SER A 74 40.05 21.50 15.92
N ASP A 75 39.77 22.04 17.10
CA ASP A 75 40.55 23.13 17.65
C ASP A 75 41.89 22.57 18.17
N ARG A 76 42.95 23.07 17.57
CA ARG A 76 44.34 22.74 17.81
C ARG A 76 44.92 23.88 18.65
N GLN A 77 45.06 23.68 19.96
CA GLN A 77 45.98 24.44 20.82
C GLN A 77 46.53 23.44 21.85
N VAL A 78 47.73 22.87 21.69
CA VAL A 78 49.08 23.43 21.90
C VAL A 78 49.30 23.96 23.32
N SER A 79 50.11 23.21 24.06
CA SER A 79 50.88 23.43 25.29
C SER A 79 50.84 24.78 26.02
N ALA A 80 50.74 24.70 27.36
CA ALA A 80 51.66 25.31 28.33
C ALA A 80 51.60 24.54 29.65
#